data_AF-A0A2W6TU44-F1
#
_entry.id   AF-A0A2W6TU44-F1
#
_cell.length_a   1.000
_cell.length_b   1.000
_cell.length_c   1.000
_cell.angle_alpha   90.00
_cell.angle_beta   90.00
_cell.angle_gamma   90.00
#
_symmetry.space_group_name_H-M   'P 1'
#
loop_
_entity.id
_entity.type
_entity.pdbx_description
1 polymer ?
#
loop_
_entity_poly.entity_id
_entity_poly.type
_entity_poly.pdbx_seq_one_letter_code
_entity_poly.pdbx_strand_id
1 'polypeptide(L)'
;MNGRIGSAYQEALKALAEQVARAYREDCCDFLVSAGLIQGNTLIAITVTFDNTGTECWVPLDLGAEPWSDDRRCTIEHDARTVLEARLEAERGAAQQIAELMEGVVDAYR
;
A
#
# COMPACT_ATOMS: atom_id res chain seq x y z
N MET A 1 -3.83 -21.76 14.06
CA MET A 1 -2.76 -20.97 13.42
C MET A 1 -2.87 -19.55 13.94
N ASN A 2 -2.02 -19.19 14.91
CA ASN A 2 -2.03 -17.88 15.55
C ASN A 2 -1.40 -16.86 14.60
N GLY A 3 -2.24 -16.15 13.84
CA GLY A 3 -1.86 -14.88 13.22
C GLY A 3 -1.51 -13.90 14.34
N ARG A 4 -0.21 -13.79 14.65
CA ARG A 4 0.28 -12.77 15.56
C ARG A 4 0.12 -11.43 14.86
N ILE A 5 -0.79 -10.61 15.36
CA ILE A 5 -0.81 -9.17 15.14
C ILE A 5 0.63 -8.66 15.35
N GLY A 6 1.21 -7.99 14.34
CA GLY A 6 2.57 -7.45 14.39
C GLY A 6 3.66 -8.38 13.83
N SER A 7 3.35 -9.23 12.85
CA SER A 7 4.40 -9.95 12.13
C SER A 7 5.25 -9.00 11.28
N ALA A 8 6.52 -9.34 11.02
CA ALA A 8 7.39 -8.53 10.15
C ALA A 8 6.78 -8.29 8.76
N TYR A 9 6.01 -9.27 8.27
CA TYR A 9 5.25 -9.13 7.03
C TYR A 9 4.15 -8.05 7.12
N GLN A 10 3.35 -8.07 8.18
CA GLN A 10 2.30 -7.08 8.40
C GLN A 10 2.88 -5.67 8.58
N GLU A 11 3.98 -5.53 9.32
CA GLU A 11 4.64 -4.23 9.51
C GLU A 11 5.22 -3.69 8.21
N ALA A 12 5.79 -4.55 7.35
CA ALA A 12 6.25 -4.14 6.03
C ALA A 12 5.10 -3.68 5.14
N LEU A 13 3.99 -4.43 5.09
CA LEU A 13 2.80 -4.01 4.32
C LEU A 13 2.21 -2.71 4.85
N LYS A 14 2.19 -2.51 6.16
CA LYS A 14 1.75 -1.26 6.78
C LYS A 14 2.67 -0.10 6.40
N ALA A 15 3.98 -0.29 6.47
CA ALA A 15 4.95 0.72 6.07
C ALA A 15 4.82 1.08 4.58
N LEU A 16 4.58 0.08 3.72
CA LEU A 16 4.30 0.30 2.30
C LEU A 16 3.03 1.13 2.11
N ALA A 17 1.95 0.79 2.83
CA ALA A 17 0.70 1.53 2.77
C ALA A 17 0.83 2.99 3.22
N GLU A 18 1.68 3.27 4.20
CA GLU A 18 1.97 4.64 4.61
C GLU A 18 2.76 5.43 3.55
N GLN A 19 3.71 4.79 2.87
CA GLN A 19 4.43 5.41 1.74
C GLN A 19 3.46 5.72 0.58
N VAL A 20 2.64 4.74 0.20
CA VAL A 20 1.64 4.86 -0.88
C VAL A 20 0.61 5.94 -0.54
N ALA A 21 0.09 5.99 0.68
CA ALA A 21 -0.88 7.02 1.07
C ALA A 21 -0.29 8.43 0.99
N ARG A 22 1.00 8.61 1.30
CA ARG A 22 1.68 9.92 1.14
C ARG A 22 1.80 10.29 -0.34
N ALA A 23 2.27 9.36 -1.17
CA ALA A 23 2.39 9.59 -2.61
C ALA A 23 1.03 9.84 -3.28
N TYR A 24 -0.03 9.13 -2.87
CA TYR A 24 -1.37 9.25 -3.46
C TYR A 24 -2.01 10.63 -3.25
N ARG A 25 -1.73 11.30 -2.11
CA ARG A 25 -2.27 12.65 -1.85
C ARG A 25 -1.77 13.70 -2.82
N GLU A 26 -0.62 13.46 -3.47
CA GLU A 26 -0.02 14.43 -4.37
C GLU A 26 -0.68 14.38 -5.75
N ASP A 27 -1.11 13.20 -6.25
CA ASP A 27 -1.55 13.07 -7.65
C ASP A 27 -2.75 12.12 -7.93
N CYS A 28 -3.40 11.50 -6.93
CA CYS A 28 -4.60 10.63 -7.08
C CYS A 28 -4.56 9.69 -8.31
N CYS A 29 -3.60 8.76 -8.34
CA CYS A 29 -3.33 7.89 -9.50
C CYS A 29 -3.62 6.40 -9.23
N ASP A 30 -3.89 5.67 -10.31
CA ASP A 30 -3.84 4.21 -10.31
C ASP A 30 -2.42 3.71 -10.03
N PHE A 31 -2.33 2.49 -9.48
CA PHE A 31 -1.06 1.89 -9.08
C PHE A 31 -0.97 0.41 -9.45
N LEU A 32 0.26 -0.02 -9.70
CA LEU A 32 0.63 -1.41 -9.97
C LEU A 32 1.47 -1.96 -8.83
N VAL A 33 1.18 -3.19 -8.41
CA VAL A 33 1.94 -3.89 -7.37
C VAL A 33 2.73 -5.02 -8.02
N SER A 34 4.00 -5.15 -7.65
CA SER A 34 4.85 -6.26 -8.07
C SER A 34 5.70 -6.77 -6.91
N ALA A 35 5.92 -8.08 -6.84
CA ALA A 35 6.85 -8.68 -5.89
C ALA A 35 7.96 -9.46 -6.62
N GLY A 36 9.20 -9.29 -6.16
CA GLY A 36 10.36 -9.93 -6.80
C GLY A 36 11.52 -10.18 -5.84
N LEU A 37 12.41 -11.09 -6.21
CA LEU A 37 13.62 -11.35 -5.45
C LEU A 37 14.70 -10.30 -5.72
N ILE A 38 15.36 -9.85 -4.65
CA ILE A 38 16.49 -8.93 -4.69
C ILE A 38 17.67 -9.49 -3.87
N GLN A 39 18.81 -8.78 -3.91
CA GLN A 39 20.02 -9.11 -3.14
C GLN A 39 20.45 -10.58 -3.26
N GLY A 40 20.50 -11.11 -4.48
CA GLY A 40 20.95 -12.49 -4.72
C GLY A 40 19.99 -13.55 -4.18
N ASN A 41 18.67 -13.30 -4.27
CA ASN A 41 17.60 -14.22 -3.87
C ASN A 41 17.47 -14.44 -2.35
N THR A 42 17.86 -13.45 -1.55
CA THR A 42 17.77 -13.51 -0.09
C THR A 42 16.63 -12.67 0.47
N LEU A 43 16.18 -11.65 -0.27
CA LEU A 43 15.08 -10.78 0.11
C LEU A 43 14.03 -10.73 -1.00
N ILE A 44 12.80 -10.46 -0.61
CA ILE A 44 11.69 -10.11 -1.48
C ILE A 44 11.51 -8.59 -1.42
N ALA A 45 11.39 -7.93 -2.56
CA ALA A 45 10.94 -6.56 -2.65
C ALA A 45 9.47 -6.55 -3.09
N ILE A 46 8.61 -5.86 -2.34
CA ILE A 46 7.29 -5.47 -2.81
C ILE A 46 7.40 -4.03 -3.29
N THR A 47 7.03 -3.80 -4.53
CA THR A 47 7.11 -2.51 -5.21
C THR A 47 5.73 -2.07 -5.65
N VAL A 48 5.46 -0.78 -5.52
CA VAL A 48 4.26 -0.11 -6.01
C VAL A 48 4.70 1.02 -6.92
N THR A 49 4.18 1.03 -8.14
CA THR A 49 4.47 2.08 -9.13
C THR A 49 3.16 2.78 -9.50
N PHE A 50 3.18 4.11 -9.48
CA PHE A 50 2.05 4.94 -9.89
C PHE A 50 2.13 5.29 -11.38
N ASP A 51 1.04 5.05 -12.13
CA ASP A 51 1.07 5.05 -13.60
C ASP A 51 1.38 6.42 -14.22
N ASN A 52 0.88 7.51 -13.64
CA ASN A 52 1.04 8.85 -14.23
C ASN A 52 2.30 9.59 -13.78
N THR A 53 2.83 9.26 -12.60
CA THR A 53 3.96 9.98 -11.98
C THR A 53 5.27 9.23 -12.12
N GLY A 54 5.22 7.91 -12.31
CA GLY A 54 6.38 7.04 -12.20
C GLY A 54 6.95 6.98 -10.78
N THR A 55 6.23 7.49 -9.78
CA THR A 55 6.64 7.41 -8.38
C THR A 55 6.63 5.96 -7.95
N GLU A 56 7.68 5.53 -7.26
CA GLU A 56 7.84 4.18 -6.76
C GLU A 56 7.91 4.17 -5.23
N CYS A 57 7.15 3.28 -4.61
CA CYS A 57 7.21 2.96 -3.19
C CYS A 57 7.59 1.50 -3.05
N TRP A 58 8.43 1.16 -2.08
CA TRP A 58 8.84 -0.24 -1.89
C TRP A 58 9.18 -0.56 -0.45
N VAL A 59 9.10 -1.86 -0.14
CA VAL A 59 9.54 -2.41 1.14
C VAL A 59 10.28 -3.74 0.92
N PRO A 60 11.38 -3.97 1.66
CA PRO A 60 12.02 -5.26 1.70
C PRO A 60 11.31 -6.21 2.68
N LEU A 61 11.33 -7.48 2.35
CA LEU A 61 10.84 -8.59 3.16
C LEU A 61 11.88 -9.70 3.15
N ASP A 62 12.02 -10.35 4.30
CA ASP A 62 12.83 -11.56 4.40
C ASP A 62 12.17 -12.69 3.57
N LEU A 63 12.97 -13.44 2.82
CA LEU A 63 12.50 -14.65 2.14
C LEU A 63 11.98 -15.68 3.15
N GLY A 64 12.57 -15.74 4.34
CA GLY A 64 12.21 -16.68 5.39
C GLY A 64 12.50 -18.13 5.00
N ALA A 65 11.74 -19.06 5.60
CA ALA A 65 11.95 -20.50 5.41
C ALA A 65 11.22 -21.07 4.18
N GLU A 66 10.22 -20.36 3.66
CA GLU A 66 9.49 -20.79 2.47
C GLU A 66 10.29 -20.45 1.21
N PRO A 67 10.31 -21.32 0.20
CA PRO A 67 10.95 -21.00 -1.07
C PRO A 67 10.18 -19.91 -1.83
N TRP A 68 10.86 -19.26 -2.78
CA TRP A 68 10.21 -18.39 -3.74
C TRP A 68 9.50 -19.21 -4.82
N SER A 69 8.27 -18.83 -5.13
CA SER A 69 7.48 -19.43 -6.21
C SER A 69 6.54 -18.38 -6.81
N ASP A 70 6.03 -18.64 -8.01
CA ASP A 70 5.03 -17.75 -8.63
C ASP A 70 3.74 -17.69 -7.82
N ASP A 71 3.27 -18.80 -7.24
CA ASP A 71 2.09 -18.78 -6.38
C ASP A 71 2.31 -17.87 -5.17
N ARG A 72 3.50 -17.93 -4.56
CA ARG A 72 3.85 -17.08 -3.42
C ARG A 72 3.96 -15.61 -3.83
N ARG A 73 4.53 -15.34 -5.00
CA ARG A 73 4.56 -13.98 -5.61
C ARG A 73 3.15 -13.43 -5.75
N CYS A 74 2.24 -14.19 -6.37
CA CYS A 74 0.85 -13.82 -6.57
C CYS A 74 0.13 -13.54 -5.25
N THR A 75 0.33 -14.38 -4.22
CA THR A 75 -0.25 -14.15 -2.89
C THR A 75 0.27 -12.85 -2.27
N ILE A 76 1.58 -12.61 -2.33
CA ILE A 76 2.18 -11.39 -1.78
C ILE A 76 1.66 -10.14 -2.50
N GLU A 77 1.59 -10.18 -3.83
CA GLU A 77 1.05 -9.08 -4.65
C GLU A 77 -0.43 -8.82 -4.35
N HIS A 78 -1.23 -9.88 -4.15
CA HIS A 78 -2.64 -9.79 -3.80
C HIS A 78 -2.84 -9.18 -2.41
N ASP A 79 -2.14 -9.70 -1.39
CA ASP A 79 -2.21 -9.23 -0.01
C ASP A 79 -1.80 -7.75 0.08
N ALA A 80 -0.70 -7.39 -0.59
CA ALA A 80 -0.27 -6.00 -0.68
C ALA A 80 -1.35 -5.12 -1.32
N ARG A 81 -1.90 -5.52 -2.47
CA ARG A 81 -2.98 -4.77 -3.14
C ARG A 81 -4.17 -4.56 -2.21
N THR A 82 -4.66 -5.58 -1.53
CA THR A 82 -5.79 -5.47 -0.62
C THR A 82 -5.53 -4.49 0.53
N VAL A 83 -4.33 -4.54 1.13
CA VAL A 83 -3.95 -3.60 2.21
C VAL A 83 -3.90 -2.15 1.70
N LEU A 84 -3.32 -1.95 0.52
CA LEU A 84 -3.21 -0.63 -0.10
C LEU A 84 -4.58 -0.04 -0.45
N GLU A 85 -5.44 -0.83 -1.09
CA GLU A 85 -6.81 -0.44 -1.42
C GLU A 85 -7.60 -0.04 -0.18
N ALA A 86 -7.55 -0.86 0.88
CA ALA A 86 -8.21 -0.56 2.15
C ALA A 86 -7.70 0.74 2.78
N ARG A 87 -6.37 1.00 2.71
CA ARG A 87 -5.76 2.21 3.25
C ARG A 87 -6.19 3.46 2.48
N LEU A 88 -6.21 3.39 1.15
CA LEU A 88 -6.60 4.50 0.28
C LEU A 88 -8.09 4.79 0.36
N GLU A 89 -8.93 3.76 0.49
CA GLU A 89 -10.37 3.94 0.71
C GLU A 89 -10.65 4.70 2.00
N ALA A 90 -9.90 4.43 3.08
CA ALA A 90 -10.00 5.20 4.31
C ALA A 90 -9.58 6.68 4.13
N GLU A 91 -8.55 6.97 3.31
CA GLU A 91 -8.18 8.36 2.98
C GLU A 91 -9.27 9.05 2.15
N ARG A 92 -9.87 8.36 1.17
CA ARG A 92 -10.98 8.89 0.36
C ARG A 92 -12.19 9.23 1.22
N GLY A 93 -12.57 8.32 2.13
CA GLY A 93 -13.66 8.56 3.07
C GLY A 93 -13.40 9.76 3.98
N ALA A 94 -12.18 9.92 4.49
CA ALA A 94 -11.80 11.08 5.31
C ALA A 94 -11.81 12.39 4.51
N ALA A 95 -11.31 12.37 3.27
CA ALA A 95 -11.32 13.54 2.39
C ALA A 95 -12.76 13.98 2.06
N GLN A 96 -13.66 13.04 1.78
CA GLN A 96 -15.06 13.31 1.50
C GLN A 96 -15.76 13.96 2.70
N GLN A 97 -15.55 13.44 3.92
CA GLN A 97 -16.12 14.03 5.14
C GLN A 97 -15.65 15.47 5.37
N ILE A 98 -14.36 15.75 5.11
CA ILE A 98 -13.82 17.11 5.22
C ILE A 98 -14.46 18.04 4.18
N ALA A 99 -14.64 17.57 2.94
CA ALA A 99 -15.26 18.36 1.88
C ALA A 99 -16.71 18.75 2.23
N GLU A 100 -17.51 17.79 2.73
CA GLU A 100 -18.89 18.05 3.19
C GLU A 100 -18.95 19.06 4.35
N LEU A 101 -18.01 18.96 5.30
CA LEU A 101 -17.91 19.93 6.39
C LEU A 101 -17.53 21.34 5.88
N MET A 102 -16.61 21.43 4.91
CA MET A 102 -16.21 22.71 4.32
C MET A 102 -17.36 23.36 3.55
N GLU A 103 -18.12 22.58 2.78
CA GLU A 103 -19.31 23.06 2.09
C GLU A 103 -20.35 23.61 3.07
N GLY A 104 -20.64 22.88 4.16
CA GLY A 104 -21.55 23.35 5.20
C GLY A 104 -21.09 24.65 5.90
N VAL A 105 -19.79 24.85 6.07
CA VAL A 105 -19.25 26.12 6.57
C VAL A 105 -19.47 27.25 5.56
N VAL A 106 -19.17 27.03 4.27
CA VAL A 106 -19.34 28.03 3.22
C VAL A 106 -20.81 28.44 3.08
N ASP A 107 -21.73 27.49 3.15
CA ASP A 107 -23.17 27.77 3.10
C ASP A 107 -23.67 28.54 4.33
N ALA A 108 -23.11 28.32 5.52
CA ALA A 108 -23.44 29.08 6.71
C ALA A 108 -22.97 30.56 6.67
N TYR A 109 -22.01 30.88 5.79
CA TYR A 109 -21.53 32.26 5.56
C TYR A 109 -22.24 32.97 4.39
N ARG A 110 -23.16 32.29 3.69
CA ARG A 110 -24.02 32.87 2.64
C ARG A 110 -25.36 33.35 3.20
#